data_AF-A0A357TNE6-F1
#
_entry.id   AF-A0A357TNE6-F1
#
_cell.length_a   1.000
_cell.length_b   1.000
_cell.length_c   1.000
_cell.angle_alpha   90.00
_cell.angle_beta   90.00
_cell.angle_gamma   90.00
#
_symmetry.space_group_name_H-M   'P 1'
#
loop_
_entity.id
_entity.type
_entity.pdbx_description
1 polymer ?
#
loop_
_entity_poly.entity_id
_entity_poly.type
_entity_poly.pdbx_seq_one_letter_code
_entity_poly.pdbx_strand_id
1 'polypeptide(L)'
;MFKQYAEQLVKAGKAYYCFCTEERLNDLHEQQKANGEMSHYDGHCRDLPQEEINAKLAAGVPYVIRQKIPAEGVTGFDDVVYGHIEVNNSELDDQILIKTDGMPTYNFANVV
;
A
#
# COMPACT_ATOMS: atom_id res chain seq x y z
N MET A 1 1.44 18.76 1.28
CA MET A 1 0.44 18.73 2.36
C MET A 1 0.13 17.32 2.83
N PHE A 2 -0.15 16.34 1.94
CA PHE A 2 -0.55 14.98 2.34
C PHE A 2 0.59 14.05 2.77
N LYS A 3 1.76 14.16 2.15
CA LYS A 3 2.90 13.27 2.39
C LYS A 3 3.29 13.13 3.86
N GLN A 4 3.27 14.21 4.63
CA GLN A 4 3.60 14.19 6.06
C GLN A 4 2.71 13.23 6.88
N TYR A 5 1.44 13.08 6.50
CA TYR A 5 0.50 12.18 7.18
C TYR A 5 0.76 10.72 6.79
N ALA A 6 1.14 10.47 5.54
CA ALA A 6 1.58 9.15 5.12
C ALA A 6 2.88 8.75 5.86
N GLU A 7 3.82 9.68 6.04
CA GLU A 7 5.04 9.46 6.83
C GLU A 7 4.75 9.20 8.31
N GLN A 8 3.70 9.80 8.89
CA GLN A 8 3.24 9.45 10.24
C GLN A 8 2.74 7.99 10.31
N LEU A 9 1.98 7.54 9.30
CA LEU A 9 1.57 6.14 9.20
C LEU A 9 2.77 5.20 9.04
N VAL A 10 3.79 5.59 8.28
CA VAL A 10 5.04 4.83 8.16
C VAL A 10 5.72 4.69 9.53
N LYS A 11 5.87 5.80 10.27
CA LYS A 11 6.44 5.78 11.63
C LYS A 11 5.63 4.92 12.60
N ALA A 12 4.32 4.84 12.42
CA ALA A 12 3.43 3.99 13.21
C ALA A 12 3.40 2.51 12.75
N GLY A 13 4.16 2.14 11.71
CA GLY A 13 4.15 0.80 11.14
C GLY A 13 2.86 0.43 10.40
N LYS A 14 2.06 1.44 10.02
CA LYS A 14 0.76 1.29 9.31
C LYS A 14 0.87 1.57 7.81
N ALA A 15 2.04 1.99 7.35
CA ALA A 15 2.38 2.18 5.96
C ALA A 15 3.87 1.88 5.75
N TYR A 16 4.30 1.72 4.50
CA TYR A 16 5.70 1.47 4.16
C TYR A 16 6.08 2.06 2.80
N TYR A 17 7.37 2.29 2.60
CA TYR A 17 7.92 2.72 1.32
C TYR A 17 8.04 1.53 0.37
N CYS A 18 7.54 1.67 -0.86
CA CYS A 18 7.66 0.68 -1.91
C CYS A 18 8.45 1.27 -3.07
N PHE A 19 9.54 0.57 -3.44
CA PHE A 19 10.48 0.97 -4.50
C PHE A 19 10.32 0.11 -5.77
N CYS A 20 9.25 -0.67 -5.88
CA CYS A 20 8.98 -1.47 -7.07
C CYS A 20 8.84 -0.58 -8.31
N THR A 21 9.49 -1.00 -9.40
CA THR A 21 9.34 -0.37 -10.71
C THR A 21 8.00 -0.76 -11.35
N GLU A 22 7.53 0.04 -12.30
CA GLU A 22 6.35 -0.29 -13.09
C GLU A 22 6.54 -1.60 -13.87
N GLU A 23 7.74 -1.82 -14.42
CA GLU A 23 8.12 -3.06 -15.10
C GLU A 23 7.89 -4.29 -14.21
N ARG A 24 8.40 -4.29 -12.97
CA ARG A 24 8.19 -5.38 -12.02
C ARG A 24 6.71 -5.62 -11.73
N LEU A 25 5.94 -4.55 -11.56
CA LEU A 25 4.51 -4.67 -11.27
C LEU A 25 3.72 -5.20 -12.47
N ASN A 26 4.12 -4.84 -13.69
CA ASN A 26 3.53 -5.40 -14.91
C ASN A 26 3.83 -6.89 -15.02
N ASP A 27 5.08 -7.32 -14.79
CA ASP A 27 5.45 -8.74 -14.79
C ASP A 27 4.65 -9.53 -13.74
N LEU A 28 4.46 -8.97 -12.54
CA LEU A 28 3.65 -9.57 -11.49
C LEU A 28 2.20 -9.75 -11.95
N HIS A 29 1.60 -8.72 -12.54
CA HIS A 29 0.22 -8.79 -13.02
C HIS A 29 0.07 -9.79 -14.19
N GLU A 30 1.05 -9.89 -15.08
CA GLU A 30 1.04 -10.88 -16.16
C GLU A 30 1.10 -12.31 -15.62
N GLN A 31 1.93 -12.55 -14.60
CA GLN A 31 2.02 -13.85 -13.92
C GLN A 31 0.70 -14.21 -13.22
N GLN A 32 0.13 -13.29 -12.44
CA GLN A 32 -1.17 -13.49 -11.79
C GLN A 32 -2.26 -13.81 -12.80
N LYS A 33 -2.31 -13.07 -13.92
CA LYS A 33 -3.25 -13.32 -15.01
C LYS A 33 -3.06 -14.68 -15.65
N ALA A 34 -1.82 -15.10 -15.90
CA ALA A 34 -1.51 -16.42 -16.46
C ALA A 34 -1.96 -17.56 -15.53
N ASN A 35 -1.95 -17.33 -14.21
CA ASN A 35 -2.41 -18.27 -13.20
C ASN A 35 -3.93 -18.21 -12.93
N GLY A 36 -4.65 -17.27 -13.54
CA GLY A 36 -6.08 -17.04 -13.28
C GLY A 36 -6.37 -16.39 -11.92
N GLU A 37 -5.38 -15.72 -11.33
CA GLU A 37 -5.48 -15.01 -10.06
C GLU A 37 -6.00 -13.59 -10.26
N MET A 38 -6.62 -13.01 -9.22
CA MET A 38 -6.92 -11.59 -9.20
C MET A 38 -5.64 -10.78 -9.00
N SER A 39 -5.53 -9.65 -9.72
CA SER A 39 -4.39 -8.74 -9.57
C SER A 39 -4.30 -8.18 -8.15
N HIS A 40 -3.15 -8.33 -7.52
CA HIS A 40 -2.88 -7.81 -6.18
C HIS A 40 -1.38 -7.51 -6.02
N TYR A 41 -1.03 -6.62 -5.08
CA TYR A 41 0.38 -6.43 -4.73
C TYR A 41 0.90 -7.58 -3.86
N ASP A 42 2.10 -8.06 -4.15
CA ASP A 42 2.69 -9.24 -3.52
C ASP A 42 3.43 -8.96 -2.20
N GLY A 43 3.35 -7.72 -1.68
CA GLY A 43 3.98 -7.36 -0.41
C GLY A 43 5.51 -7.25 -0.47
N HIS A 44 6.13 -7.23 -1.65
CA HIS A 44 7.60 -7.33 -1.80
C HIS A 44 8.42 -6.32 -0.97
N CYS A 45 7.95 -5.08 -0.83
CA CYS A 45 8.65 -4.05 -0.06
C CYS A 45 8.17 -3.92 1.40
N ARG A 46 7.25 -4.77 1.85
CA ARG A 46 6.48 -4.60 3.10
C ARG A 46 7.33 -4.68 4.36
N ASP A 47 8.40 -5.46 4.32
CA ASP A 47 9.28 -5.75 5.45
C ASP A 47 10.75 -5.43 5.14
N LEU A 48 11.01 -4.47 4.23
CA LEU A 48 12.37 -3.99 3.98
C LEU A 48 13.01 -3.47 5.28
N PRO A 49 14.29 -3.80 5.55
CA PRO A 49 15.01 -3.24 6.69
C PRO A 49 15.08 -1.71 6.61
N GLN A 50 14.99 -1.04 7.76
CA GLN A 50 15.03 0.42 7.82
C GLN A 50 16.32 1.00 7.23
N GLU A 51 17.45 0.30 7.36
CA GLU A 51 18.72 0.69 6.76
C GLU A 51 18.63 0.73 5.22
N GLU A 52 18.03 -0.29 4.60
CA GLU A 52 17.84 -0.35 3.16
C GLU A 52 16.89 0.76 2.66
N ILE A 53 15.79 0.98 3.39
CA ILE A 53 14.85 2.08 3.10
C ILE A 53 15.59 3.42 3.13
N ASN A 54 16.38 3.68 4.17
CA ASN A 54 17.13 4.93 4.31
C ASN A 54 18.15 5.11 3.18
N ALA A 55 18.87 4.03 2.80
CA ALA A 55 19.83 4.07 1.71
C ALA A 55 19.16 4.42 0.37
N LYS A 56 18.03 3.79 0.05
CA LYS A 56 17.27 4.07 -1.18
C LYS A 56 16.70 5.49 -1.21
N LEU A 57 16.18 5.97 -0.07
CA LEU A 57 15.69 7.35 0.07
C LEU A 57 16.83 8.36 -0.13
N ALA A 58 18.00 8.12 0.48
CA ALA A 58 19.17 8.99 0.33
C ALA A 58 19.71 8.99 -1.11
N ALA A 59 19.60 7.87 -1.81
CA ALA A 59 19.97 7.74 -3.22
C ALA A 59 18.93 8.34 -4.19
N GLY A 60 17.80 8.85 -3.69
CA GLY A 60 16.75 9.44 -4.52
C GLY A 60 16.00 8.44 -5.39
N VAL A 61 15.99 7.15 -5.00
CA VAL A 61 15.25 6.12 -5.73
C VAL A 61 13.75 6.45 -5.71
N PRO A 62 13.05 6.46 -6.86
CA PRO A 62 11.61 6.69 -6.90
C PRO A 62 10.84 5.69 -6.02
N TYR A 63 9.81 6.17 -5.33
CA TYR A 63 9.00 5.34 -4.45
C TYR A 63 7.56 5.80 -4.39
N VAL A 64 6.71 4.89 -3.93
CA VAL A 64 5.37 5.17 -3.43
C VAL A 64 5.30 4.87 -1.93
N ILE A 65 4.29 5.38 -1.24
CA ILE A 65 3.96 4.93 0.12
C ILE A 65 2.70 4.10 0.04
N ARG A 66 2.73 2.85 0.51
CA ARG A 66 1.59 1.93 0.57
C ARG A 66 1.07 1.79 1.99
N GLN A 67 -0.23 1.58 2.13
CA GLN A 67 -0.82 1.16 3.40
C GLN A 67 -0.36 -0.25 3.75
N LYS A 68 -0.18 -0.55 5.05
CA LYS A 68 0.14 -1.89 5.55
C LYS A 68 -1.12 -2.51 6.14
N ILE A 69 -1.92 -3.17 5.32
CA ILE A 69 -3.14 -3.86 5.75
C ILE A 69 -2.76 -5.09 6.60
N PRO A 70 -3.39 -5.34 7.76
CA PRO A 70 -3.12 -6.57 8.53
C PRO A 70 -3.31 -7.83 7.66
N ALA A 71 -2.47 -8.84 7.78
CA ALA A 71 -2.58 -10.04 6.92
C ALA A 71 -3.76 -10.96 7.30
N GLU A 72 -4.24 -10.85 8.53
CA GLU A 72 -5.27 -11.72 9.10
C GLU A 72 -6.34 -10.89 9.82
N GLY A 73 -7.47 -11.53 10.10
CA GLY A 73 -8.61 -10.92 10.78
C GLY A 73 -9.59 -10.26 9.81
N VAL A 74 -10.44 -9.39 10.36
CA VAL A 74 -11.47 -8.68 9.62
C VAL A 74 -11.34 -7.17 9.84
N THR A 75 -11.69 -6.40 8.83
CA THR A 75 -11.92 -4.96 8.93
C THR A 75 -13.38 -4.70 8.62
N GLY A 76 -14.05 -3.93 9.48
CA GLY A 76 -15.46 -3.64 9.33
C GLY A 76 -15.85 -2.25 9.77
N PHE A 77 -17.05 -1.85 9.39
CA PHE A 77 -17.67 -0.58 9.73
C PHE A 77 -19.20 -0.70 9.76
N ASP A 78 -19.85 0.22 10.48
CA ASP A 78 -21.30 0.30 10.52
C ASP A 78 -21.80 1.29 9.47
N ASP A 79 -22.52 0.77 8.47
CA ASP A 79 -23.19 1.56 7.46
C ASP A 79 -24.63 1.88 7.87
N VAL A 80 -25.07 3.11 7.60
CA VAL A 80 -26.41 3.59 8.00
C VAL A 80 -27.56 2.95 7.22
N VAL A 81 -27.30 2.38 6.04
CA VAL A 81 -28.30 1.72 5.18
C VAL A 81 -28.19 0.21 5.29
N TYR A 82 -26.97 -0.32 5.21
CA TYR A 82 -26.72 -1.75 5.10
C TYR A 82 -26.39 -2.44 6.43
N GLY A 83 -26.23 -1.68 7.51
CA GLY A 83 -25.85 -2.19 8.82
C GLY A 83 -24.36 -2.52 8.89
N HIS A 84 -23.99 -3.51 9.71
CA HIS A 84 -22.59 -3.88 9.90
C HIS A 84 -22.03 -4.59 8.67
N ILE A 85 -20.91 -4.08 8.15
CA ILE A 85 -20.19 -4.65 7.00
C ILE A 85 -18.78 -5.04 7.46
N GLU A 86 -18.36 -6.25 7.14
CA GLU A 86 -17.00 -6.74 7.37
C GLU A 86 -16.40 -7.32 6.09
N VAL A 87 -15.09 -7.19 5.96
CA VAL A 87 -14.28 -7.79 4.89
C VAL A 87 -13.11 -8.50 5.53
N ASN A 88 -12.78 -9.70 5.02
CA ASN A 88 -11.57 -10.40 5.46
C ASN A 88 -10.34 -9.60 5.01
N ASN A 89 -9.39 -9.38 5.90
CA ASN A 89 -8.20 -8.60 5.55
C ASN A 89 -7.37 -9.27 4.43
N SER A 90 -7.52 -10.58 4.20
CA SER A 90 -6.89 -11.27 3.07
C SER A 90 -7.43 -10.83 1.69
N GLU A 91 -8.61 -10.20 1.65
CA GLU A 91 -9.22 -9.68 0.42
C GLU A 91 -8.82 -8.23 0.14
N LEU A 92 -8.15 -7.57 1.10
CA LEU A 92 -7.74 -6.18 1.01
C LEU A 92 -6.28 -6.09 0.55
N ASP A 93 -6.01 -5.17 -0.37
CA ASP A 93 -4.67 -4.94 -0.92
C ASP A 93 -3.95 -3.77 -0.24
N ASP A 94 -2.61 -3.79 -0.24
CA ASP A 94 -1.75 -2.72 0.25
C ASP A 94 -1.76 -1.54 -0.76
N GLN A 95 -2.86 -0.78 -0.74
CA GLN A 95 -3.09 0.33 -1.67
C GLN A 95 -2.08 1.46 -1.51
N ILE A 96 -1.81 2.16 -2.60
CA ILE A 96 -0.95 3.35 -2.62
C ILE A 96 -1.66 4.51 -1.92
N LEU A 97 -0.97 5.14 -0.98
CA LEU A 97 -1.38 6.37 -0.30
C LEU A 97 -0.79 7.61 -0.99
N ILE A 98 0.51 7.55 -1.31
CA ILE A 98 1.27 8.61 -2.01
C ILE A 98 1.94 8.02 -3.25
N LYS A 99 1.68 8.62 -4.41
CA LYS A 99 2.30 8.27 -5.68
C LYS A 99 3.73 8.81 -5.79
N THR A 100 4.45 8.35 -6.82
CA THR A 100 5.84 8.74 -7.10
C THR A 100 6.02 10.25 -7.35
N ASP A 101 5.00 10.90 -7.91
CA ASP A 101 4.95 12.35 -8.11
C ASP A 101 4.69 13.15 -6.80
N GLY A 102 4.54 12.47 -5.67
CA GLY A 102 4.25 13.07 -4.36
C GLY A 102 2.79 13.42 -4.12
N MET A 103 1.90 13.19 -5.10
CA MET A 103 0.47 13.42 -4.96
C MET A 103 -0.22 12.25 -4.24
N PRO A 104 -1.24 12.53 -3.40
CA PRO A 104 -2.03 11.47 -2.79
C PRO A 104 -2.89 10.74 -3.81
N THR A 105 -3.30 9.52 -3.48
CA THR A 105 -4.42 8.86 -4.14
C THR A 105 -5.76 9.43 -3.64
N TYR A 106 -6.83 9.18 -4.39
CA TYR A 106 -8.17 9.64 -4.03
C TYR A 106 -8.57 9.19 -2.62
N ASN A 107 -8.42 7.90 -2.30
CA ASN A 107 -8.80 7.35 -1.00
C ASN A 107 -8.05 8.06 0.15
N PHE A 108 -6.74 8.24 0.01
CA PHE A 108 -5.94 8.89 1.06
C PHE A 108 -6.27 10.38 1.20
N ALA A 109 -6.46 11.09 0.08
CA ALA A 109 -6.78 12.52 0.10
C ALA A 109 -8.14 12.83 0.76
N ASN A 110 -9.11 11.92 0.70
CA ASN A 110 -10.43 12.13 1.30
C ASN A 110 -10.48 11.93 2.82
N VAL A 111 -9.51 11.18 3.39
CA VAL A 111 -9.51 10.81 4.81
C VAL A 111 -8.65 11.75 5.66
N VAL A 112 -7.68 12.43 5.04
CA VAL A 112 -6.79 13.43 5.67
C VAL A 112 -7.48 14.78 5.82
#